data_AF-A0A088RI65-F1
#
_entry.id   AF-A0A088RI65-F1
#
_cell.length_a   1.000
_cell.length_b   1.000
_cell.length_c   1.000
_cell.angle_alpha   90.00
_cell.angle_beta   90.00
_cell.angle_gamma   90.00
#
_symmetry.space_group_name_H-M   'P 1'
#
loop_
_entity.id
_entity.type
_entity.pdbx_description
1 polymer ?
#
loop_
_entity_poly.entity_id
_entity_poly.type
_entity_poly.pdbx_seq_one_letter_code
_entity_poly.pdbx_strand_id
1 'polypeptide(L)'
;MTSPSGTFVVVYVDGACSHNGTSQARAGYGGYYGSLSDPRNFSCAVPLTESQTNNRGELRAVIHAIVQAFIDAGAPADALEATHRVDPSAWPLSDFSRPLLHLIIYTDSRYVIDGLTRHAKAWVQNGFLLSTKGPVQNQDLWKQLIRLRDRYNTLYARQQYDQQRTQRWHGGHCGEADLVEPLRHTCHNTHNNKSEGIELIHVRGHAKVHGNEMADSLAVSGSRRHTL
;
A
#
# COMPACT_ATOMS: atom_id res chain seq x y z
N MET A 1 3.62 -12.58 -5.69
CA MET A 1 3.93 -13.98 -5.35
C MET A 1 3.28 -14.25 -4.01
N THR A 2 2.41 -15.26 -3.91
CA THR A 2 1.88 -15.73 -2.62
C THR A 2 2.82 -16.79 -2.05
N SER A 3 2.99 -16.82 -0.74
CA SER A 3 3.80 -17.89 -0.11
C SER A 3 3.13 -19.26 -0.30
N PRO A 4 3.89 -20.37 -0.28
CA PRO A 4 3.33 -21.72 -0.37
C PRO A 4 2.32 -22.04 0.75
N SER A 5 2.46 -21.38 1.90
CA SER A 5 1.54 -21.46 3.04
C SER A 5 0.38 -20.45 2.97
N GLY A 6 0.33 -19.60 1.94
CA GLY A 6 -0.70 -18.56 1.79
C GLY A 6 -0.64 -17.47 2.86
N THR A 7 0.50 -17.27 3.51
CA THR A 7 0.65 -16.37 4.68
C THR A 7 1.08 -14.95 4.31
N PHE A 8 1.72 -14.77 3.15
CA PHE A 8 2.16 -13.45 2.69
C PHE A 8 2.03 -13.31 1.17
N VAL A 9 1.95 -12.06 0.71
CA VAL A 9 1.95 -11.66 -0.70
C VAL A 9 3.09 -10.69 -0.94
N VAL A 10 3.88 -10.95 -1.97
CA VAL A 10 4.92 -10.05 -2.45
C VAL A 10 4.47 -9.36 -3.73
N VAL A 11 4.65 -8.04 -3.80
CA VAL A 11 4.48 -7.23 -5.01
C VAL A 11 5.66 -6.26 -5.14
N TYR A 12 6.15 -6.09 -6.37
CA TYR A 12 7.07 -5.02 -6.73
C TYR A 12 6.25 -3.88 -7.35
N VAL A 13 6.50 -2.64 -6.94
CA VAL A 13 5.77 -1.48 -7.45
C VAL A 13 6.74 -0.39 -7.85
N ASP A 14 6.36 0.38 -8.87
CA ASP A 14 7.16 1.48 -9.39
C ASP A 14 6.28 2.59 -9.99
N GLY A 15 6.84 3.80 -10.04
CA GLY A 15 6.28 4.98 -10.68
C GLY A 15 7.23 5.53 -11.73
N ALA A 16 6.70 5.86 -12.91
CA ALA A 16 7.47 6.45 -14.00
C ALA A 16 6.85 7.76 -14.45
N CYS A 17 7.67 8.74 -14.82
CA CYS A 17 7.20 9.95 -15.48
C CYS A 17 8.12 10.37 -16.63
N SER A 18 7.60 10.31 -17.86
CA SER A 18 8.28 10.85 -19.04
C SER A 18 8.19 12.38 -19.03
N HIS A 19 9.24 13.07 -19.47
CA HIS A 19 9.33 14.53 -19.50
C HIS A 19 8.97 15.20 -18.15
N ASN A 20 9.34 14.56 -17.05
CA ASN A 20 9.03 15.00 -15.69
C ASN A 20 9.47 16.45 -15.44
N GLY A 21 8.59 17.26 -14.84
CA GLY A 21 8.84 18.68 -14.59
C GLY A 21 8.51 19.62 -15.77
N THR A 22 7.96 19.11 -16.87
CA THR A 22 7.55 19.91 -18.04
C THR A 22 6.04 19.86 -18.27
N SER A 23 5.51 20.71 -19.15
CA SER A 23 4.11 20.65 -19.59
C SER A 23 3.77 19.39 -20.40
N GLN A 24 4.78 18.68 -20.90
CA GLN A 24 4.62 17.40 -21.61
C GLN A 24 4.73 16.19 -20.67
N ALA A 25 4.82 16.41 -19.36
CA ALA A 25 4.95 15.33 -18.40
C ALA A 25 3.80 14.33 -18.51
N ARG A 26 4.12 13.04 -18.51
CA ARG A 26 3.15 11.94 -18.46
C ARG A 26 3.63 10.92 -17.46
N ALA A 27 2.84 10.71 -16.42
CA ALA A 27 3.16 9.82 -15.33
C ALA A 27 2.31 8.54 -15.40
N GLY A 28 2.91 7.43 -14.98
CA GLY A 28 2.27 6.14 -14.85
C GLY A 28 2.80 5.40 -13.64
N TYR A 29 2.14 4.30 -13.32
CA TYR A 29 2.49 3.45 -12.20
C TYR A 29 2.16 1.99 -12.52
N GLY A 30 2.95 1.08 -11.96
CA GLY A 30 2.87 -0.34 -12.27
C GLY A 30 3.18 -1.21 -11.07
N GLY A 31 2.73 -2.46 -11.15
CA GLY A 31 2.98 -3.44 -10.11
C GLY A 31 3.07 -4.86 -10.67
N TYR A 32 4.04 -5.61 -10.16
CA TYR A 32 4.37 -6.95 -10.60
C TYR A 32 4.33 -7.95 -9.44
N TYR A 33 3.47 -8.95 -9.56
CA TYR A 33 3.24 -10.01 -8.58
C TYR A 33 4.08 -11.27 -8.87
N GLY A 34 5.15 -11.17 -9.66
CA GLY A 34 6.16 -12.22 -9.79
C GLY A 34 5.93 -13.25 -10.89
N SER A 35 4.78 -13.21 -11.58
CA SER A 35 4.52 -13.94 -12.82
C SER A 35 3.85 -13.01 -13.80
N LEU A 36 4.21 -13.08 -15.09
CA LEU A 36 3.57 -12.30 -16.16
C LEU A 36 2.06 -12.61 -16.29
N SER A 37 1.64 -13.81 -15.93
CA SER A 37 0.24 -14.24 -16.00
C SER A 37 -0.56 -13.96 -14.72
N ASP A 38 0.05 -13.35 -13.70
CA ASP A 38 -0.69 -13.00 -12.48
C ASP A 38 -1.70 -11.88 -12.81
N PRO A 39 -3.01 -12.12 -12.64
CA PRO A 39 -4.05 -11.17 -13.04
C PRO A 39 -4.02 -9.86 -12.23
N ARG A 40 -3.28 -9.83 -11.11
CA ARG A 40 -3.11 -8.63 -10.28
C ARG A 40 -2.03 -7.69 -10.79
N ASN A 41 -1.22 -8.09 -11.78
CA ASN A 41 -0.28 -7.18 -12.40
C ASN A 41 -1.02 -5.98 -12.99
N PHE A 42 -0.52 -4.77 -12.76
CA PHE A 42 -1.16 -3.55 -13.22
C PHE A 42 -0.18 -2.60 -13.90
N SER A 43 -0.72 -1.82 -14.85
CA SER A 43 -0.02 -0.81 -15.63
C SER A 43 -1.01 0.32 -15.94
N CYS A 44 -0.94 1.40 -15.16
CA CYS A 44 -1.94 2.45 -15.13
C CYS A 44 -1.31 3.82 -15.40
N ALA A 45 -2.08 4.71 -16.02
CA ALA A 45 -1.72 6.12 -16.13
C ALA A 45 -2.10 6.86 -14.83
N VAL A 46 -1.28 7.83 -14.41
CA VAL A 46 -1.73 8.82 -13.43
C VAL A 46 -2.80 9.69 -14.11
N PRO A 47 -4.03 9.79 -13.56
CA PRO A 47 -5.11 10.58 -14.12
C PRO A 47 -4.68 11.99 -14.49
N LEU A 48 -5.13 12.47 -15.64
CA LEU A 48 -4.76 13.79 -16.16
C LEU A 48 -5.32 14.94 -15.31
N THR A 49 -6.28 14.66 -14.44
CA THR A 49 -6.79 15.59 -13.41
C THR A 49 -5.78 15.84 -12.29
N GLU A 50 -4.68 15.09 -12.25
CA GLU A 50 -3.61 15.23 -11.28
C GLU A 50 -2.28 15.67 -11.91
N SER A 51 -1.39 16.20 -11.08
CA SER A 51 -0.05 16.57 -11.49
C SER A 51 0.72 15.37 -12.04
N GLN A 52 1.22 15.47 -13.27
CA GLN A 52 1.99 14.41 -13.90
C GLN A 52 3.43 14.44 -13.39
N THR A 53 3.73 13.66 -12.35
CA THR A 53 5.07 13.63 -11.71
C THR A 53 5.46 12.21 -11.32
N ASN A 54 6.77 11.95 -11.24
CA ASN A 54 7.26 10.64 -10.79
C ASN A 54 6.72 10.27 -9.41
N ASN A 55 6.85 11.18 -8.44
CA ASN A 55 6.40 10.97 -7.06
C ASN A 55 4.92 10.59 -6.93
N ARG A 56 4.04 11.09 -7.81
CA ARG A 56 2.63 10.68 -7.79
C ARG A 56 2.42 9.29 -8.37
N GLY A 57 3.20 8.91 -9.38
CA GLY A 57 3.26 7.52 -9.86
C GLY A 57 3.64 6.57 -8.73
N GLU A 58 4.72 6.88 -8.01
CA GLU A 58 5.20 6.07 -6.88
C GLU A 58 4.14 5.88 -5.79
N LEU A 59 3.51 6.97 -5.37
CA LEU A 59 2.45 6.94 -4.35
C LEU A 59 1.26 6.12 -4.82
N ARG A 60 0.84 6.27 -6.09
CA ARG A 60 -0.28 5.53 -6.67
C ARG A 60 0.00 4.05 -6.79
N ALA A 61 1.24 3.66 -7.11
CA ALA A 61 1.64 2.26 -7.20
C ALA A 61 1.42 1.55 -5.85
N VAL A 62 1.81 2.19 -4.75
CA VAL A 62 1.66 1.65 -3.39
C VAL A 62 0.20 1.65 -2.95
N ILE A 63 -0.55 2.73 -3.23
CA ILE A 63 -1.99 2.81 -2.94
C ILE A 63 -2.73 1.68 -3.67
N HIS A 64 -2.44 1.47 -4.96
CA HIS A 64 -3.05 0.42 -5.77
C HIS A 64 -2.77 -0.95 -5.15
N ALA A 65 -1.51 -1.25 -4.79
CA ALA A 65 -1.16 -2.53 -4.17
C ALA A 65 -1.93 -2.81 -2.86
N ILE A 66 -2.11 -1.79 -2.02
CA ILE A 66 -2.86 -1.94 -0.75
C ILE A 66 -4.36 -2.15 -1.03
N VAL A 67 -4.94 -1.38 -1.97
CA VAL A 67 -6.36 -1.55 -2.35
C VAL A 67 -6.58 -2.92 -3.01
N GLN A 68 -5.68 -3.38 -3.88
CA GLN A 68 -5.74 -4.71 -4.46
C GLN A 68 -5.69 -5.79 -3.37
N ALA A 69 -4.89 -5.62 -2.31
CA ALA A 69 -4.87 -6.57 -1.20
C ALA A 69 -6.20 -6.61 -0.42
N PHE A 70 -6.90 -5.49 -0.28
CA PHE A 70 -8.27 -5.48 0.24
C PHE A 70 -9.26 -6.19 -0.69
N ILE A 71 -9.14 -5.99 -2.01
CA ILE A 71 -9.98 -6.67 -3.01
C ILE A 71 -9.73 -8.18 -2.99
N ASP A 72 -8.47 -8.60 -2.89
CA ASP A 72 -8.10 -10.02 -2.74
C ASP A 72 -8.74 -10.66 -1.50
N ALA A 73 -9.02 -9.86 -0.46
CA ALA A 73 -9.73 -10.28 0.75
C ALA A 73 -11.27 -10.22 0.62
N GLY A 74 -11.80 -9.57 -0.41
CA GLY A 74 -13.24 -9.47 -0.69
C GLY A 74 -13.82 -8.06 -0.72
N ALA A 75 -13.00 -7.00 -0.67
CA ALA A 75 -13.48 -5.65 -0.90
C ALA A 75 -14.00 -5.48 -2.35
N PRO A 76 -14.92 -4.54 -2.62
CA PRO A 76 -15.46 -4.30 -3.96
C PRO A 76 -14.38 -4.00 -5.00
N ALA A 77 -14.48 -4.61 -6.18
CA ALA A 77 -13.47 -4.50 -7.24
C ALA A 77 -13.34 -3.06 -7.80
N ASP A 78 -14.42 -2.28 -7.78
CA ASP A 78 -14.46 -0.87 -8.17
C ASP A 78 -13.68 0.05 -7.22
N ALA A 79 -13.22 -0.46 -6.06
CA ALA A 79 -12.34 0.27 -5.17
C ALA A 79 -11.03 0.74 -5.84
N LEU A 80 -10.56 0.04 -6.89
CA LEU A 80 -9.41 0.47 -7.69
C LEU A 80 -9.68 1.72 -8.52
N GLU A 81 -10.90 1.89 -9.03
CA GLU A 81 -11.30 3.11 -9.74
C GLU A 81 -11.48 4.26 -8.75
N ALA A 82 -11.96 3.94 -7.55
CA ALA A 82 -12.19 4.89 -6.48
C ALA A 82 -10.93 5.30 -5.71
N THR A 83 -9.71 4.91 -6.12
CA THR A 83 -8.43 5.11 -5.38
C THR A 83 -8.06 6.55 -5.04
N HIS A 84 -8.94 7.55 -5.13
CA HIS A 84 -8.76 8.91 -4.56
C HIS A 84 -9.75 9.23 -3.45
N ARG A 85 -10.79 8.42 -3.32
CA ARG A 85 -11.94 8.64 -2.44
C ARG A 85 -12.27 7.43 -1.59
N VAL A 86 -11.46 6.36 -1.66
CA VAL A 86 -11.61 5.20 -0.79
C VAL A 86 -11.45 5.64 0.66
N ASP A 87 -12.53 5.48 1.43
CA ASP A 87 -12.48 5.49 2.89
C ASP A 87 -12.48 4.03 3.38
N PRO A 88 -11.32 3.48 3.77
CA PRO A 88 -11.22 2.07 4.14
C PRO A 88 -11.86 1.78 5.51
N SER A 89 -12.34 2.80 6.24
CA SER A 89 -13.15 2.60 7.44
C SER A 89 -14.50 1.94 7.14
N ALA A 90 -14.98 2.04 5.88
CA ALA A 90 -16.18 1.39 5.40
C ALA A 90 -16.05 -0.14 5.21
N TRP A 91 -14.85 -0.71 5.35
CA TRP A 91 -14.61 -2.15 5.19
C TRP A 91 -14.33 -2.82 6.53
N PRO A 92 -15.35 -3.29 7.27
CA PRO A 92 -15.16 -4.10 8.46
C PRO A 92 -14.64 -5.50 8.10
N LEU A 93 -13.94 -6.15 9.03
CA LEU A 93 -13.41 -7.52 8.82
C LEU A 93 -14.49 -8.55 8.46
N SER A 94 -15.73 -8.34 8.93
CA SER A 94 -16.87 -9.21 8.63
C SER A 94 -17.19 -9.32 7.15
N ASP A 95 -16.79 -8.33 6.36
CA ASP A 95 -17.14 -8.24 4.94
C ASP A 95 -16.13 -8.97 4.05
N PHE A 96 -14.99 -9.39 4.62
CA PHE A 96 -13.95 -10.09 3.90
C PHE A 96 -14.24 -11.60 3.85
N SER A 97 -14.31 -12.13 2.63
CA SER A 97 -14.50 -13.56 2.37
C SER A 97 -13.21 -14.37 2.49
N ARG A 98 -12.06 -13.69 2.56
CA ARG A 98 -10.73 -14.29 2.71
C ARG A 98 -9.91 -13.49 3.74
N PRO A 99 -8.95 -14.12 4.42
CA PRO A 99 -8.11 -13.41 5.39
C PRO A 99 -7.22 -12.38 4.70
N LEU A 100 -6.96 -11.26 5.39
CA LEU A 100 -5.88 -10.34 5.03
C LEU A 100 -4.54 -11.06 5.21
N LEU A 101 -3.66 -10.91 4.22
CA LEU A 101 -2.33 -11.51 4.21
C LEU A 101 -1.26 -10.49 4.56
N HIS A 102 -0.08 -10.94 5.00
CA HIS A 102 1.05 -10.04 5.16
C HIS A 102 1.50 -9.54 3.78
N LEU A 103 1.35 -8.24 3.51
CA LEU A 103 1.64 -7.61 2.23
C LEU A 103 3.04 -7.01 2.24
N ILE A 104 3.93 -7.59 1.45
CA ILE A 104 5.31 -7.14 1.29
C ILE A 104 5.41 -6.38 -0.03
N ILE A 105 5.68 -5.07 0.06
CA ILE A 105 5.77 -4.16 -1.08
C ILE A 105 7.24 -3.79 -1.28
N TYR A 106 7.79 -4.19 -2.41
CA TYR A 106 9.11 -3.75 -2.86
C TYR A 106 8.99 -2.51 -3.74
N THR A 107 9.77 -1.48 -3.43
CA THR A 107 9.87 -0.24 -4.22
C THR A 107 11.28 0.33 -4.10
N ASP A 108 11.77 1.01 -5.12
CA ASP A 108 13.02 1.78 -5.06
C ASP A 108 12.80 3.26 -4.68
N SER A 109 11.53 3.66 -4.48
CA SER A 109 11.18 5.01 -4.09
C SER A 109 11.51 5.31 -2.63
N ARG A 110 12.67 5.94 -2.41
CA ARG A 110 13.01 6.56 -1.12
C ARG A 110 11.97 7.58 -0.67
N TYR A 111 11.34 8.28 -1.61
CA TYR A 111 10.28 9.24 -1.31
C TYR A 111 9.10 8.58 -0.59
N VAL A 112 8.66 7.41 -1.08
CA VAL A 112 7.59 6.64 -0.42
C VAL A 112 8.08 6.10 0.93
N ILE A 113 9.24 5.45 0.96
CA ILE A 113 9.74 4.76 2.15
C ILE A 113 10.01 5.74 3.29
N ASP A 114 10.79 6.79 3.05
CA ASP A 114 11.09 7.80 4.08
C ASP A 114 9.83 8.58 4.44
N GLY A 115 8.93 8.84 3.48
CA GLY A 115 7.65 9.48 3.74
C GLY A 115 6.77 8.69 4.72
N LEU A 116 6.62 7.37 4.54
CA LEU A 116 5.83 6.54 5.44
C LEU A 116 6.50 6.24 6.79
N THR A 117 7.83 6.06 6.79
CA THR A 117 8.56 5.57 7.97
C THR A 117 9.16 6.67 8.84
N ARG A 118 9.41 7.87 8.28
CA ARG A 118 10.07 8.98 9.00
C ARG A 118 9.18 10.21 9.10
N HIS A 119 8.43 10.54 8.05
CA HIS A 119 7.76 11.85 7.97
C HIS A 119 6.26 11.81 8.29
N ALA A 120 5.57 10.71 7.98
CA ALA A 120 4.11 10.59 8.12
C ALA A 120 3.60 11.01 9.50
N LYS A 121 4.30 10.60 10.58
CA LYS A 121 3.95 10.97 11.95
C LYS A 121 3.94 12.50 12.14
N ALA A 122 5.02 13.17 11.76
CA ALA A 122 5.13 14.63 11.88
C ALA A 122 4.13 15.37 10.98
N TRP A 123 3.90 14.87 9.76
CA TRP A 123 2.90 15.45 8.86
C TRP A 123 1.49 15.35 9.45
N VAL A 124 1.09 14.19 9.97
CA VAL A 124 -0.24 14.05 10.59
C VAL A 124 -0.39 14.94 11.81
N GLN A 125 0.64 15.04 12.66
CA GLN A 125 0.63 15.91 13.85
C GLN A 125 0.49 17.40 13.49
N ASN A 126 1.18 17.85 12.44
CA ASN A 126 1.20 19.25 12.05
C ASN A 126 0.13 19.60 10.99
N GLY A 127 -0.88 18.75 10.81
CA GLY A 127 -1.95 19.01 9.83
C GLY A 127 -1.49 19.03 8.37
N PHE A 128 -0.36 18.38 8.07
CA PHE A 128 0.35 18.33 6.78
C PHE A 128 0.83 19.71 6.31
N LEU A 129 1.34 20.51 7.24
CA LEU A 129 2.05 21.75 6.96
C LEU A 129 3.57 21.55 7.13
N LEU A 130 4.34 22.16 6.25
CA LEU A 130 5.79 22.26 6.34
C LEU A 130 6.19 23.38 7.32
N SER A 131 7.45 23.39 7.76
CA SER A 131 8.01 24.46 8.60
C SER A 131 7.90 25.85 7.96
N THR A 132 7.89 25.90 6.63
CA THR A 132 7.65 27.10 5.81
C THR A 132 6.18 27.52 5.74
N LYS A 133 5.28 26.84 6.47
CA LYS A 133 3.81 27.00 6.45
C LYS A 133 3.13 26.62 5.12
N GLY A 134 3.88 26.17 4.12
CA GLY A 134 3.32 25.60 2.90
C GLY A 134 2.75 24.18 3.13
N PRO A 135 1.79 23.72 2.31
CA PRO A 135 1.30 22.35 2.39
C PRO A 135 2.38 21.34 1.99
N VAL A 136 2.35 20.16 2.60
CA VAL A 136 3.16 19.02 2.16
C VAL A 136 2.81 18.67 0.71
N GLN A 137 3.80 18.50 -0.17
CA GLN A 137 3.55 18.11 -1.55
C GLN A 137 2.88 16.73 -1.61
N ASN A 138 1.89 16.56 -2.51
CA ASN A 138 1.09 15.34 -2.66
C ASN A 138 0.30 14.96 -1.39
N GLN A 139 -0.07 15.96 -0.57
CA GLN A 139 -0.83 15.78 0.68
C GLN A 139 -2.10 14.92 0.50
N ASP A 140 -2.78 15.05 -0.64
CA ASP A 140 -3.96 14.29 -1.00
C ASP A 140 -3.68 12.77 -1.02
N LEU A 141 -2.66 12.34 -1.76
CA LEU A 141 -2.25 10.93 -1.83
C LEU A 141 -1.62 10.45 -0.52
N TRP A 142 -0.86 11.30 0.17
CA TRP A 142 -0.28 10.93 1.47
C TRP A 142 -1.35 10.65 2.53
N LYS A 143 -2.36 11.51 2.64
CA LYS A 143 -3.49 11.31 3.55
C LYS A 143 -4.18 9.98 3.28
N GLN A 144 -4.37 9.65 2.01
CA GLN A 144 -5.01 8.40 1.64
C GLN A 144 -4.13 7.18 1.91
N LEU A 145 -2.88 7.20 1.48
CA LEU A 145 -1.93 6.10 1.68
C LEU A 145 -1.78 5.76 3.18
N ILE A 146 -1.66 6.80 4.02
CA ILE A 146 -1.59 6.63 5.48
C ILE A 146 -2.87 6.00 6.02
N ARG A 147 -4.05 6.48 5.62
CA ARG A 147 -5.34 5.88 6.05
C ARG A 147 -5.46 4.41 5.65
N LEU A 148 -5.11 4.07 4.41
CA LEU A 148 -5.16 2.71 3.89
C LEU A 148 -4.21 1.79 4.65
N ARG A 149 -2.95 2.21 4.82
CA ARG A 149 -1.95 1.44 5.56
C ARG A 149 -2.35 1.20 7.01
N ASP A 150 -2.75 2.25 7.71
CA ASP A 150 -3.12 2.18 9.13
C ASP A 150 -4.35 1.28 9.32
N ARG A 151 -5.33 1.36 8.40
CA ARG A 151 -6.51 0.49 8.41
C ARG A 151 -6.15 -0.96 8.14
N TYR A 152 -5.32 -1.24 7.12
CA TYR A 152 -4.89 -2.60 6.80
C TYR A 152 -4.17 -3.24 7.98
N ASN A 153 -3.19 -2.53 8.57
CA ASN A 153 -2.46 -3.01 9.74
C ASN A 153 -3.37 -3.26 10.95
N THR A 154 -4.35 -2.37 11.19
CA THR A 154 -5.33 -2.56 12.27
C THR A 154 -6.18 -3.82 12.07
N LEU A 155 -6.73 -4.00 10.88
CA LEU A 155 -7.58 -5.16 10.59
C LEU A 155 -6.77 -6.46 10.58
N TYR A 156 -5.55 -6.43 10.04
CA TYR A 156 -4.64 -7.56 10.10
C TYR A 156 -4.32 -7.96 11.55
N ALA A 157 -3.95 -7.01 12.41
CA ALA A 157 -3.67 -7.28 13.82
C ALA A 157 -4.90 -7.85 14.56
N ARG A 158 -6.09 -7.30 14.30
CA ARG A 158 -7.35 -7.81 14.86
C ARG A 158 -7.63 -9.25 14.41
N GLN A 159 -7.43 -9.55 13.13
CA GLN A 159 -7.58 -10.91 12.60
C GLN A 159 -6.65 -11.90 13.30
N GLN A 160 -5.37 -11.55 13.47
CA GLN A 160 -4.39 -12.42 14.15
C GLN A 160 -4.80 -12.69 15.61
N TYR A 161 -5.29 -11.66 16.31
CA TYR A 161 -5.82 -11.79 17.66
C TYR A 161 -7.02 -12.76 17.73
N ASP A 162 -8.01 -12.59 16.85
CA ASP A 162 -9.22 -13.43 16.82
C ASP A 162 -8.88 -14.90 16.51
N GLN A 163 -7.88 -15.15 15.64
CA GLN A 163 -7.37 -16.49 15.35
C GLN A 163 -6.70 -17.15 16.57
N GLN A 164 -5.83 -16.44 17.26
CA GLN A 164 -5.15 -16.94 18.46
C GLN A 164 -6.14 -17.23 19.60
N ARG A 165 -7.13 -16.34 19.79
CA ARG A 165 -8.19 -16.52 20.79
C ARG A 165 -8.99 -17.79 20.51
N THR A 166 -9.37 -18.02 19.26
CA THR A 166 -10.13 -19.22 18.85
C THR A 166 -9.34 -20.50 19.06
N GLN A 167 -8.05 -20.53 18.71
CA GLN A 167 -7.20 -21.70 18.90
C GLN A 167 -7.04 -22.07 20.38
N ARG A 168 -6.89 -21.10 21.29
CA ARG A 168 -6.80 -21.34 22.74
C ARG A 168 -8.10 -21.90 23.33
N TRP A 169 -9.25 -21.45 22.85
CA TRP A 169 -10.56 -21.98 23.27
C TRP A 169 -10.71 -23.46 22.94
N HIS A 170 -10.19 -23.92 21.79
CA HIS A 170 -10.23 -25.34 21.41
C HIS A 170 -9.21 -26.20 22.18
N GLY A 171 -8.21 -25.59 22.82
CA GLY A 171 -7.17 -26.26 23.62
C GLY A 171 -7.45 -26.36 25.13
N GLY A 172 -8.64 -25.94 25.60
CA GLY A 172 -9.08 -26.13 26.99
C GLY A 172 -8.34 -25.29 28.05
N HIS A 173 -7.58 -24.27 27.68
CA HIS A 173 -6.93 -23.35 28.63
C HIS A 173 -7.78 -22.10 28.84
N CYS A 174 -8.65 -22.15 29.85
CA CYS A 174 -9.45 -21.01 30.29
C CYS A 174 -8.65 -20.18 31.30
N GLY A 175 -8.01 -19.11 30.81
CA GLY A 175 -7.54 -18.00 31.63
C GLY A 175 -7.94 -16.70 30.93
N GLU A 176 -8.90 -15.98 31.50
CA GLU A 176 -9.44 -14.72 30.97
C GLU A 176 -8.47 -13.53 31.13
N ALA A 177 -7.29 -13.74 31.72
CA ALA A 177 -6.47 -12.68 32.32
C ALA A 177 -5.32 -12.09 31.47
N ASP A 178 -4.99 -12.61 30.28
CA ASP A 178 -3.75 -12.20 29.57
C ASP A 178 -3.94 -11.71 28.11
N LEU A 179 -5.16 -11.44 27.66
CA LEU A 179 -5.38 -10.93 26.31
C LEU A 179 -5.47 -9.40 26.29
N VAL A 180 -4.35 -8.75 25.99
CA VAL A 180 -4.32 -7.33 25.63
C VAL A 180 -5.15 -7.15 24.35
N GLU A 181 -6.11 -6.23 24.36
CA GLU A 181 -6.91 -5.87 23.18
C GLU A 181 -5.99 -5.63 21.95
N PRO A 182 -6.42 -6.05 20.74
CA PRO A 182 -5.59 -5.94 19.55
C PRO A 182 -5.22 -4.48 19.26
N LEU A 183 -3.95 -4.27 18.92
CA LEU A 183 -3.39 -2.94 18.69
C LEU A 183 -4.12 -2.24 17.53
N ARG A 184 -4.69 -1.06 17.80
CA ARG A 184 -5.13 -0.14 16.76
C ARG A 184 -3.92 0.57 16.17
N HIS A 185 -3.65 0.36 14.88
CA HIS A 185 -2.56 1.03 14.20
C HIS A 185 -2.97 2.44 13.72
N THR A 186 -2.02 3.34 13.82
CA THR A 186 -2.01 4.72 13.33
C THR A 186 -0.59 5.03 12.87
N CYS A 187 -0.40 6.09 12.09
CA CYS A 187 0.94 6.56 11.73
C CYS A 187 1.90 6.80 12.92
N HIS A 188 1.41 6.84 14.16
CA HIS A 188 2.23 7.01 15.37
C HIS A 188 2.85 5.70 15.90
N ASN A 189 2.28 4.54 15.55
CA ASN A 189 2.70 3.21 16.02
C ASN A 189 2.82 2.18 14.88
N THR A 190 2.94 2.64 13.63
CA THR A 190 3.38 1.82 12.50
C THR A 190 4.90 1.86 12.40
N HIS A 191 5.51 0.70 12.35
CA HIS A 191 6.96 0.49 12.40
C HIS A 191 7.54 -0.08 11.11
N ASN A 192 6.70 -0.52 10.17
CA ASN A 192 7.13 -1.11 8.90
C ASN A 192 8.04 -2.33 9.10
N ASN A 193 7.48 -3.38 9.72
CA ASN A 193 8.18 -4.60 10.01
C ASN A 193 7.26 -5.82 9.85
N LYS A 194 7.84 -7.03 9.94
CA LYS A 194 7.18 -8.31 9.71
C LYS A 194 6.02 -8.66 10.65
N SER A 195 5.84 -7.95 11.76
CA SER A 195 4.69 -8.17 12.65
C SER A 195 3.44 -7.37 12.24
N GLU A 196 3.57 -6.45 11.29
CA GLU A 196 2.47 -5.64 10.77
C GLU A 196 1.84 -6.30 9.53
N GLY A 197 0.67 -5.80 9.12
CA GLY A 197 0.01 -6.28 7.91
C GLY A 197 0.73 -5.87 6.62
N ILE A 198 1.48 -4.76 6.65
CA ILE A 198 2.21 -4.21 5.52
C ILE A 198 3.69 -4.00 5.88
N GLU A 199 4.57 -4.49 5.01
CA GLU A 199 6.02 -4.29 5.07
C GLU A 199 6.52 -3.69 3.75
N LEU A 200 7.05 -2.48 3.78
CA LEU A 200 7.75 -1.86 2.65
C LEU A 200 9.24 -2.19 2.71
N ILE A 201 9.77 -2.67 1.59
CA ILE A 201 11.18 -3.01 1.45
C ILE A 201 11.79 -2.19 0.31
N HIS A 202 12.85 -1.44 0.66
CA HIS A 202 13.62 -0.70 -0.34
C HIS A 202 14.45 -1.64 -1.21
N VAL A 203 14.29 -1.55 -2.53
CA VAL A 203 15.22 -2.14 -3.50
C VAL A 203 16.01 -1.04 -4.19
N ARG A 204 17.19 -1.37 -4.72
CA ARG A 204 17.94 -0.40 -5.52
C ARG A 204 17.37 -0.39 -6.93
N GLY A 205 17.00 0.80 -7.42
CA GLY A 205 16.67 1.00 -8.83
C GLY A 205 17.83 0.62 -9.75
N HIS A 206 17.50 0.11 -10.93
CA HIS A 206 18.46 -0.35 -11.96
C HIS A 206 19.51 -1.38 -11.47
N ALA A 207 19.22 -2.12 -10.40
CA ALA A 207 20.12 -3.11 -9.82
C ALA A 207 19.93 -4.54 -10.36
N LYS A 208 19.27 -4.71 -11.51
CA LYS A 208 18.93 -6.03 -12.10
C LYS A 208 18.08 -6.93 -11.22
N VAL A 209 17.29 -6.32 -10.32
CA VAL A 209 16.26 -7.04 -9.57
C VAL A 209 15.08 -7.22 -10.51
N HIS A 210 14.93 -8.44 -11.04
CA HIS A 210 13.93 -8.72 -12.08
C HIS A 210 12.53 -8.22 -11.75
N GLY A 211 12.05 -8.41 -10.51
CA GLY A 211 10.74 -7.90 -10.10
C GLY A 211 10.60 -6.37 -10.18
N ASN A 212 11.66 -5.63 -9.85
CA ASN A 212 11.68 -4.16 -9.96
C ASN A 212 11.71 -3.72 -11.42
N GLU A 213 12.48 -4.40 -12.28
CA GLU A 213 12.53 -4.10 -13.72
C GLU A 213 11.17 -4.36 -14.40
N MET A 214 10.45 -5.39 -13.95
CA MET A 214 9.09 -5.65 -14.42
C MET A 214 8.12 -4.57 -13.96
N ALA A 215 8.21 -4.11 -12.71
CA ALA A 215 7.39 -3.01 -12.21
C ALA A 215 7.67 -1.69 -12.96
N ASP A 216 8.95 -1.35 -13.20
CA ASP A 216 9.37 -0.22 -14.03
C ASP A 216 8.78 -0.30 -15.44
N SER A 217 8.91 -1.44 -16.11
CA SER A 217 8.36 -1.64 -17.45
C SER A 217 6.84 -1.43 -17.49
N LEU A 218 6.12 -1.90 -16.47
CA LEU A 218 4.68 -1.69 -16.33
C LEU A 218 4.33 -0.23 -16.04
N ALA A 219 5.11 0.47 -15.21
CA ALA A 219 4.93 1.89 -14.90
C ALA A 219 5.18 2.78 -16.12
N VAL A 220 6.27 2.52 -16.86
CA VAL A 220 6.58 3.18 -18.13
C VAL A 220 5.49 2.93 -19.16
N SER A 221 5.01 1.68 -19.28
CA SER A 221 3.88 1.36 -20.17
C SER A 221 2.61 2.10 -19.75
N GLY A 222 2.36 2.23 -18.45
CA GLY A 222 1.25 3.00 -17.89
C GLY A 222 1.34 4.48 -18.25
N SER A 223 2.54 5.06 -18.19
CA SER A 223 2.78 6.48 -18.52
C SER A 223 2.48 6.84 -19.98
N ARG A 224 2.50 5.85 -20.87
CA ARG A 224 2.19 5.99 -22.30
C ARG A 224 0.70 5.83 -22.60
N ARG A 225 -0.10 5.40 -21.64
CA ARG A 225 -1.55 5.29 -21.80
C ARG A 225 -2.18 6.68 -21.66
N HIS A 226 -3.18 6.94 -22.48
CA HIS A 226 -3.99 8.15 -22.39
C HIS A 226 -5.31 7.79 -21.71
N THR A 227 -5.53 8.29 -20.49
CA THR A 227 -6.85 8.25 -19.85
C THR A 227 -7.50 9.64 -19.98
N LEU A 228 -8.61 9.70 -20.71
CA LEU A 228 -9.49 10.87 -20.81
C LEU A 228 -10.35 11.00 -19.55
#